data_AF-A0AB73ALJ6-F1
#
_entry.id   AF-A0AB73ALJ6-F1
#
_cell.length_a   1.000
_cell.length_b   1.000
_cell.length_c   1.000
_cell.angle_alpha   90.00
_cell.angle_beta   90.00
_cell.angle_gamma   90.00
#
_symmetry.space_group_name_H-M   'P 1'
#
loop_
_entity.id
_entity.type
_entity.pdbx_description
1 polymer ?
#
loop_
_entity_poly.entity_id
_entity_poly.type
_entity_poly.pdbx_seq_one_letter_code
_entity_poly.pdbx_strand_id
1 'polypeptide(L)'
;MQKYDTLSMMKKMVEQISDDLQCVECSYTYYRGQQGYKDNVPKIHKNAYNAYLATTEYLTLSLEGKNLSETLAILQQYATVSSKMRKWYSKKITPIEKLFKKAETSEAKLDIFLNNDVE
;
A
#
# COMPACT_ATOMS: atom_id res chain seq x y z
N MET A 1 16.12 18.34 -19.03
CA MET A 1 16.51 16.93 -18.89
C MET A 1 15.81 16.27 -17.70
N GLN A 2 15.87 16.84 -16.48
CA GLN A 2 15.22 16.30 -15.26
C GLN A 2 13.73 15.91 -15.38
N LYS A 3 12.89 16.69 -16.08
CA LYS A 3 11.44 16.43 -16.16
C LYS A 3 11.09 15.08 -16.82
N TYR A 4 11.80 14.71 -17.89
CA TYR A 4 11.56 13.44 -18.59
C TYR A 4 12.02 12.25 -17.76
N ASP A 5 13.17 12.38 -17.07
CA ASP A 5 13.68 11.35 -16.18
C ASP A 5 12.70 11.10 -15.01
N THR A 6 12.15 12.18 -14.43
CA THR A 6 11.13 12.09 -13.39
C THR A 6 9.87 11.39 -13.90
N LEU A 7 9.35 11.76 -15.07
CA LEU A 7 8.17 11.11 -15.65
C LEU A 7 8.41 9.62 -15.94
N SER A 8 9.61 9.26 -16.42
CA SER A 8 10.02 7.87 -16.65
C SER A 8 10.08 7.07 -15.34
N MET A 9 10.59 7.66 -14.26
CA MET A 9 10.57 7.04 -12.92
C MET A 9 9.14 6.85 -12.41
N MET A 10 8.29 7.87 -12.52
CA MET A 10 6.88 7.79 -12.11
C MET A 10 6.15 6.69 -12.86
N LYS A 11 6.38 6.54 -14.17
CA LYS A 11 5.80 5.45 -14.97
C LYS A 11 6.18 4.08 -14.40
N LYS A 12 7.47 3.84 -14.13
CA LYS A 12 7.95 2.58 -13.54
C LYS A 12 7.32 2.31 -12.17
N MET A 13 7.16 3.34 -11.34
CA MET A 13 6.50 3.21 -10.03
C MET A 13 5.02 2.85 -10.17
N VAL A 14 4.30 3.45 -11.11
CA VAL A 14 2.89 3.12 -11.37
C VAL A 14 2.75 1.68 -11.85
N GLU A 15 3.64 1.21 -12.73
CA GLU A 15 3.68 -0.19 -13.18
C GLU A 15 3.90 -1.14 -12.00
N GLN A 16 4.88 -0.83 -11.13
CA GLN A 16 5.12 -1.61 -9.91
C GLN A 16 3.91 -1.61 -8.97
N ILE A 17 3.31 -0.45 -8.71
CA ILE A 17 2.12 -0.33 -7.84
C ILE A 17 0.99 -1.18 -8.38
N SER A 18 0.75 -1.17 -9.70
CA SER A 18 -0.26 -2.00 -10.35
C SER A 18 -0.02 -3.49 -10.11
N ASP A 19 1.21 -3.97 -10.33
CA ASP A 19 1.56 -5.37 -10.11
C ASP A 19 1.43 -5.79 -8.63
N ASP A 20 1.88 -4.93 -7.72
CA ASP A 20 1.80 -5.17 -6.28
C ASP A 20 0.34 -5.17 -5.80
N LEU A 21 -0.50 -4.26 -6.29
CA LEU A 21 -1.93 -4.21 -6.00
C LEU A 21 -2.62 -5.51 -6.41
N GLN A 22 -2.42 -5.95 -7.64
CA GLN A 22 -2.98 -7.21 -8.13
C GLN A 22 -2.55 -8.39 -7.25
N CYS A 23 -1.27 -8.46 -6.89
CA CYS A 23 -0.75 -9.50 -6.01
C CYS A 23 -1.39 -9.46 -4.61
N VAL A 24 -1.51 -8.27 -4.01
CA VAL A 24 -2.10 -8.08 -2.68
C VAL A 24 -3.58 -8.48 -2.70
N GLU A 25 -4.34 -8.04 -3.70
CA GLU A 25 -5.75 -8.40 -3.85
C GLU A 25 -5.92 -9.93 -3.97
N CYS A 26 -5.18 -10.57 -4.89
CA CYS A 26 -5.26 -12.02 -5.07
C CYS A 26 -4.83 -12.83 -3.83
N SER A 27 -3.90 -12.29 -3.02
CA SER A 27 -3.33 -13.02 -1.89
C SER A 27 -4.13 -12.83 -0.60
N TYR A 28 -4.52 -11.59 -0.30
CA TYR A 28 -5.19 -11.25 0.95
C TYR A 28 -6.70 -11.40 0.88
N THR A 29 -7.32 -11.17 -0.28
CA THR A 29 -8.76 -11.33 -0.46
C THR A 29 -9.07 -12.70 -1.04
N TYR A 30 -10.10 -13.34 -0.52
CA TYR A 30 -10.54 -14.63 -1.02
C TYR A 30 -11.75 -14.45 -1.91
N TYR A 31 -11.51 -14.53 -3.22
CA TYR A 31 -12.57 -14.56 -4.21
C TYR A 31 -13.26 -15.94 -4.19
N ARG A 32 -14.17 -16.16 -3.23
CA ARG A 32 -15.09 -17.31 -3.31
C ARG A 32 -16.17 -16.90 -4.30
N GLY A 33 -16.03 -17.37 -5.54
CA GLY A 33 -16.91 -17.00 -6.64
C GLY A 33 -18.39 -16.98 -6.24
N GLN A 34 -19.08 -15.92 -6.67
CA GLN A 34 -20.53 -15.66 -6.61
C GLN A 34 -21.11 -14.80 -5.48
N GLN A 35 -20.33 -14.26 -4.54
CA GLN A 35 -20.80 -13.14 -3.72
C GLN A 35 -19.90 -11.94 -3.96
N GLY A 36 -20.50 -10.83 -4.41
CA GLY A 36 -19.79 -9.67 -4.95
C GLY A 36 -18.78 -9.04 -3.98
N TYR A 37 -18.11 -7.98 -4.44
CA TYR A 37 -17.05 -7.20 -3.75
C TYR A 37 -17.26 -6.87 -2.25
N LYS A 38 -18.48 -7.04 -1.71
CA LYS A 38 -18.84 -6.74 -0.32
C LYS A 38 -18.23 -7.67 0.73
N ASP A 39 -17.74 -8.86 0.36
CA ASP A 39 -17.25 -9.87 1.32
C ASP A 39 -15.73 -10.11 1.28
N ASN A 40 -14.96 -9.18 0.69
CA ASN A 40 -13.49 -9.24 0.63
C ASN A 40 -12.84 -8.98 2.01
N VAL A 41 -12.96 -9.95 2.91
CA VAL A 41 -12.35 -9.90 4.25
C VAL A 41 -10.94 -10.53 4.20
N PRO A 42 -9.90 -9.84 4.71
CA PRO A 42 -8.55 -10.40 4.73
C PRO A 42 -8.48 -11.64 5.62
N LYS A 43 -7.93 -12.74 5.09
CA LYS A 43 -7.78 -14.01 5.83
C LYS A 43 -6.62 -13.97 6.83
N ILE A 44 -5.61 -13.17 6.55
CA ILE A 44 -4.41 -12.98 7.38
C ILE A 44 -4.05 -11.49 7.43
N HIS A 45 -3.26 -11.11 8.43
CA HIS A 45 -2.79 -9.72 8.65
C HIS A 45 -3.89 -8.67 8.55
N LYS A 46 -5.01 -8.90 9.27
CA LYS A 46 -6.20 -8.05 9.18
C LYS A 46 -5.92 -6.59 9.48
N ASN A 47 -5.09 -6.28 10.49
CA ASN A 47 -4.82 -4.89 10.84
C ASN A 47 -3.92 -4.22 9.79
N ALA A 48 -2.90 -4.92 9.29
CA ALA A 48 -2.03 -4.43 8.23
C ALA A 48 -2.81 -4.23 6.92
N TYR A 49 -3.73 -5.14 6.57
CA TYR A 49 -4.56 -4.98 5.36
C TYR A 49 -5.55 -3.83 5.46
N ASN A 50 -6.22 -3.67 6.60
CA ASN A 50 -7.09 -2.51 6.79
C ASN A 50 -6.28 -1.20 6.80
N ALA A 51 -5.08 -1.22 7.39
CA ALA A 51 -4.19 -0.07 7.35
C ALA A 51 -3.68 0.21 5.94
N TYR A 52 -3.41 -0.82 5.14
CA TYR A 52 -3.04 -0.73 3.74
C TYR A 52 -4.11 0.03 2.95
N LEU A 53 -5.38 -0.41 3.02
CA LEU A 53 -6.50 0.25 2.33
C LEU A 53 -6.62 1.74 2.72
N ALA A 54 -6.59 2.04 4.03
CA ALA A 54 -6.70 3.42 4.50
C ALA A 54 -5.51 4.30 4.07
N THR A 55 -4.31 3.72 4.02
CA THR A 55 -3.08 4.43 3.62
C THR A 55 -3.06 4.68 2.11
N THR A 56 -3.44 3.69 1.30
CA THR A 56 -3.49 3.84 -0.16
C THR A 56 -4.58 4.83 -0.59
N GLU A 57 -5.72 4.84 0.09
CA GLU A 57 -6.77 5.85 -0.11
C GLU A 57 -6.26 7.26 0.23
N TYR A 58 -5.64 7.42 1.40
CA TYR A 58 -5.03 8.68 1.83
C TYR A 58 -3.99 9.21 0.83
N LEU A 59 -3.08 8.36 0.36
CA LEU A 59 -2.05 8.74 -0.62
C LEU A 59 -2.68 9.11 -1.97
N THR A 60 -3.74 8.40 -2.38
CA THR A 60 -4.45 8.69 -3.64
C THR A 60 -5.13 10.05 -3.58
N LEU A 61 -5.85 10.35 -2.50
CA LEU A 61 -6.49 11.65 -2.31
C LEU A 61 -5.46 12.79 -2.22
N SER A 62 -4.26 12.50 -1.71
CA SER A 62 -3.17 13.47 -1.59
C SER A 62 -2.52 13.86 -2.92
N LEU A 63 -2.81 13.14 -4.03
CA LEU A 63 -2.26 13.44 -5.36
C LEU A 63 -2.87 14.68 -6.00
N GLU A 64 -4.10 15.05 -5.62
CA GLU A 64 -4.81 16.16 -6.25
C GLU A 64 -4.08 17.50 -6.00
N GLY A 65 -3.90 18.29 -7.07
CA GLY A 65 -3.24 19.60 -7.00
C GLY A 65 -1.72 19.57 -6.76
N LYS A 66 -1.08 18.39 -6.79
CA LYS A 66 0.38 18.25 -6.58
C LYS A 66 1.19 18.55 -7.82
N ASN A 67 2.37 19.15 -7.61
CA ASN A 67 3.35 19.32 -8.66
C ASN A 67 4.15 18.02 -8.89
N LEU A 68 4.92 17.97 -9.98
CA LEU A 68 5.66 16.77 -10.39
C LEU A 68 6.55 16.15 -9.29
N SER A 69 7.27 16.98 -8.52
CA SER A 69 8.16 16.51 -7.46
C SER A 69 7.37 15.95 -6.27
N GLU A 70 6.26 16.60 -5.91
CA GLU A 70 5.38 16.13 -4.85
C GLU A 70 4.67 14.83 -5.27
N THR A 71 4.20 14.75 -6.51
CA THR A 71 3.59 13.53 -7.05
C THR A 71 4.57 12.38 -7.03
N LEU A 72 5.84 12.61 -7.41
CA LEU A 72 6.87 11.57 -7.33
C LEU A 72 7.06 11.07 -5.89
N ALA A 73 7.12 11.96 -4.90
CA ALA A 73 7.28 11.58 -3.50
C ALA A 73 6.10 10.73 -2.99
N ILE A 74 4.86 11.10 -3.36
CA ILE A 74 3.67 10.32 -3.01
C ILE A 74 3.69 8.95 -3.67
N LEU A 75 4.06 8.86 -4.96
CA LEU A 75 4.18 7.58 -5.66
C LEU A 75 5.26 6.68 -5.04
N GLN A 76 6.38 7.23 -4.57
CA GLN A 76 7.40 6.48 -3.84
C GLN A 76 6.87 5.87 -2.54
N GLN A 77 6.09 6.65 -1.79
CA GLN A 77 5.45 6.17 -0.57
C GLN A 77 4.44 5.06 -0.88
N TYR A 78 3.59 5.25 -1.90
CA TYR A 78 2.62 4.25 -2.33
C TYR A 78 3.32 2.95 -2.75
N ALA A 79 4.31 3.04 -3.64
CA ALA A 79 5.09 1.88 -4.08
C ALA A 79 5.72 1.13 -2.89
N THR A 80 6.23 1.84 -1.89
CA THR A 80 6.78 1.25 -0.66
C THR A 80 5.70 0.49 0.13
N VAL A 81 4.54 1.10 0.34
CA VAL A 81 3.41 0.53 1.07
C VAL A 81 2.90 -0.74 0.38
N SER A 82 2.69 -0.71 -0.94
CA SER A 82 2.24 -1.86 -1.74
C SER A 82 3.26 -2.99 -1.75
N SER A 83 4.54 -2.67 -1.96
CA SER A 83 5.61 -3.67 -1.98
C SER A 83 5.75 -4.37 -0.63
N LYS A 84 5.71 -3.63 0.49
CA LYS A 84 5.75 -4.21 1.84
C LYS A 84 4.54 -5.10 2.09
N MET A 85 3.34 -4.66 1.73
CA MET A 85 2.14 -5.46 1.94
C MET A 85 2.20 -6.79 1.17
N ARG A 86 2.67 -6.75 -0.08
CA ARG A 86 2.95 -7.95 -0.88
C ARG A 86 3.98 -8.86 -0.22
N LYS A 87 5.14 -8.32 0.18
CA LYS A 87 6.22 -9.06 0.85
C LYS A 87 5.74 -9.73 2.14
N TRP A 88 4.92 -9.03 2.92
CA TRP A 88 4.46 -9.50 4.21
C TRP A 88 3.49 -10.67 4.13
N TYR A 89 2.86 -10.93 2.99
CA TYR A 89 1.88 -12.01 2.84
C TYR A 89 2.37 -13.37 3.35
N SER A 90 3.62 -13.71 3.04
CA SER A 90 4.25 -14.98 3.44
C SER A 90 5.06 -14.91 4.73
N LYS A 91 5.01 -13.80 5.46
CA LYS A 91 5.85 -13.53 6.63
C LYS A 91 5.01 -13.41 7.90
N LYS A 92 5.63 -13.72 9.05
CA LYS A 92 5.00 -13.49 10.36
C LYS A 92 5.24 -12.04 10.80
N ILE A 93 4.21 -11.20 10.75
CA ILE A 93 4.31 -9.76 11.06
C ILE A 93 3.62 -9.37 12.38
N THR A 94 3.54 -10.28 13.36
CA THR A 94 2.82 -10.05 14.63
C THR A 94 3.20 -8.75 15.36
N PRO A 95 4.48 -8.32 15.45
CA PRO A 95 4.82 -7.03 16.05
C PRO A 95 4.21 -5.84 15.30
N ILE A 96 4.26 -5.87 13.96
CA ILE A 96 3.73 -4.82 13.10
C ILE A 96 2.20 -4.75 13.17
N GLU A 97 1.52 -5.90 13.21
CA GLU A 97 0.06 -5.98 13.45
C GLU A 97 -0.36 -5.26 14.74
N LYS A 98 0.44 -5.36 15.81
CA LYS A 98 0.16 -4.66 17.08
C LYS A 98 0.32 -3.15 16.95
N LEU A 99 1.24 -2.67 16.11
CA LEU A 99 1.39 -1.24 15.82
C LEU A 99 0.16 -0.74 15.06
N PHE A 100 -0.24 -1.42 13.99
CA PHE A 100 -1.42 -1.03 13.20
C PHE A 100 -2.71 -1.05 14.01
N LYS A 101 -2.87 -1.99 14.94
CA LYS A 101 -4.03 -2.01 15.85
C LYS A 101 -4.18 -0.73 16.68
N LYS A 102 -3.07 -0.05 16.99
CA LYS A 102 -3.05 1.18 17.81
C LYS A 102 -3.09 2.46 16.96
N ALA A 103 -2.86 2.36 15.65
CA ALA A 103 -2.76 3.51 14.78
C ALA A 103 -4.15 3.99 14.32
N GLU A 104 -4.54 5.18 14.75
CA GLU A 104 -5.87 5.73 14.45
C GLU A 104 -5.92 6.49 13.13
N THR A 105 -4.89 7.30 12.82
CA THR A 105 -4.85 8.14 11.62
C THR A 105 -4.19 7.43 10.42
N SER A 106 -4.41 7.94 9.21
CA SER A 106 -3.75 7.42 8.01
C SER A 106 -2.25 7.77 7.98
N GLU A 107 -1.87 8.92 8.52
CA GLU A 107 -0.48 9.35 8.66
C GLU A 107 0.30 8.42 9.60
N ALA A 108 -0.29 8.03 10.74
CA ALA A 108 0.36 7.09 11.66
C ALA A 108 0.52 5.70 11.02
N LYS A 109 -0.46 5.25 10.23
CA LYS A 109 -0.38 3.99 9.48
C LYS A 109 0.71 4.06 8.41
N LEU A 110 0.80 5.18 7.67
CA LEU A 110 1.86 5.42 6.70
C LEU A 110 3.24 5.38 7.36
N ASP A 111 3.42 6.06 8.49
CA ASP A 111 4.68 6.05 9.24
C ASP A 111 5.12 4.63 9.61
N ILE A 112 4.18 3.80 10.10
CA ILE A 112 4.44 2.39 10.39
C ILE A 112 4.93 1.66 9.13
N PHE A 113 4.23 1.83 8.00
CA PHE A 113 4.66 1.23 6.73
C PHE A 113 6.04 1.69 6.30
N LEU A 114 6.40 2.96 6.47
CA LEU A 114 7.70 3.47 6.02
C LEU A 114 8.84 2.97 6.92
N ASN A 115 8.62 2.91 8.24
CA ASN A 115 9.68 2.70 9.22
C ASN A 115 9.83 1.27 9.75
N ASN A 116 8.89 0.37 9.43
CA ASN A 116 8.93 -1.02 9.92
C ASN A 116 9.00 -2.00 8.75
N ASP A 117 9.73 -3.09 8.94
CA ASP A 117 9.75 -4.22 8.03
C ASP A 117 10.12 -5.51 8.79
N VAL A 118 10.02 -6.64 8.11
CA VAL A 118 10.50 -7.95 8.58
C VAL A 118 11.57 -8.47 7.63
N GLU A 119 12.56 -9.17 8.17
CA GLU A 119 13.60 -9.88 7.39
C GLU A 119 12.98 -11.03 6.56
#